data_AF-A0A9P8QJD1-F1
#
_entry.id   AF-A0A9P8QJD1-F1
#
_cell.length_a   1.000
_cell.length_b   1.000
_cell.length_c   1.000
_cell.angle_alpha   90.00
_cell.angle_beta   90.00
_cell.angle_gamma   90.00
#
_symmetry.space_group_name_H-M   'P 1'
#
loop_
_entity.id
_entity.type
_entity.pdbx_description
1 polymer ?
#
loop_
_entity_poly.entity_id
_entity_poly.type
_entity_poly.pdbx_seq_one_letter_code
_entity_poly.pdbx_strand_id
1 'polypeptide(L)'
;MARKIRDTTIFKACHWPVGTRTRRRTLLRVAIVVLIIPLVLQWLLAYVVGRDARLLPPELLESKNLLIVTAHPDDECLFFSPTILGILDRNHAIRGGLLVMSTGITPSRCEALDHPSLQDNPKVWWDTDLIQSIVRQYVEKWEVDAIITFDEGGVSGHVNHRAVSAAVSEYVMNDGDAPPAYKLVTTAVLRKYTFLFDLPLTALSFSWRIISATFYPSGKTTPDVSAKALIANTWHRYLMTRSAFASHDSQYSWDRHLYMILSRYVWFNDLKRMPAKEEAS
;
A
#
# COMPACT_ATOMS: atom_id res chain seq x y z
N MET A 1 -35.34 75.57 -34.70
CA MET A 1 -35.94 74.60 -33.74
C MET A 1 -35.41 73.22 -34.10
N ALA A 2 -34.23 72.83 -33.59
CA ALA A 2 -33.57 71.57 -33.94
C ALA A 2 -33.59 70.61 -32.73
N ARG A 3 -34.34 69.52 -32.84
CA ARG A 3 -34.49 68.51 -31.78
C ARG A 3 -33.38 67.47 -31.95
N LYS A 4 -32.35 67.57 -31.11
CA LYS A 4 -31.19 66.65 -31.06
C LYS A 4 -31.64 65.31 -30.47
N ILE A 5 -31.73 64.28 -31.29
CA ILE A 5 -31.85 62.89 -30.87
C ILE A 5 -30.55 62.53 -30.15
N ARG A 6 -30.62 62.26 -28.84
CA ARG A 6 -29.53 61.69 -28.07
C ARG A 6 -29.68 60.18 -28.12
N ASP A 7 -28.95 59.57 -29.03
CA ASP A 7 -28.73 58.12 -29.05
C ASP A 7 -27.76 57.79 -27.90
N THR A 8 -28.29 57.17 -26.84
CA THR A 8 -27.49 56.67 -25.71
C THR A 8 -27.32 55.17 -25.84
N THR A 9 -26.44 54.75 -26.74
CA THR A 9 -25.85 53.42 -26.74
C THR A 9 -24.39 53.52 -26.31
N ILE A 10 -24.17 53.75 -25.00
CA ILE A 10 -22.84 53.67 -24.40
C ILE A 10 -22.67 52.27 -23.80
N PHE A 11 -21.96 51.44 -24.57
CA PHE A 11 -21.15 50.29 -24.16
C PHE A 11 -21.41 49.73 -22.75
N LYS A 12 -22.12 48.59 -22.69
CA LYS A 12 -21.90 47.63 -21.60
C LYS A 12 -20.45 47.15 -21.70
N ALA A 13 -19.58 47.66 -20.84
CA ALA A 13 -18.23 47.14 -20.69
C ALA A 13 -18.32 45.62 -20.45
N CYS A 14 -17.78 44.85 -21.38
CA CYS A 14 -17.73 43.40 -21.28
C CYS A 14 -16.83 43.05 -20.09
N HIS A 15 -17.42 42.71 -18.93
CA HIS A 15 -16.70 42.25 -17.73
C HIS A 15 -16.06 40.86 -17.89
N TRP A 16 -16.08 40.29 -19.09
CA TRP A 16 -15.60 38.95 -19.40
C TRP A 16 -14.07 38.71 -19.27
N PRO A 17 -13.15 39.63 -19.65
CA PRO A 17 -11.72 39.33 -19.68
C PRO A 17 -11.06 39.30 -18.29
N VAL A 18 -11.62 40.02 -17.30
CA VAL A 18 -11.10 40.02 -15.92
C VAL A 18 -11.54 38.74 -15.18
N GLY A 19 -12.80 38.33 -15.35
CA GLY A 19 -13.32 37.07 -14.79
C GLY A 19 -12.56 35.85 -15.31
N THR A 20 -12.20 35.83 -16.59
CA THR A 20 -11.41 34.76 -17.21
C THR A 20 -9.94 34.76 -16.75
N ARG A 21 -9.30 35.93 -16.56
CA ARG A 21 -7.93 36.03 -16.04
C ARG A 21 -7.82 35.60 -14.57
N THR A 22 -8.77 36.01 -13.72
CA THR A 22 -8.83 35.59 -12.32
C THR A 22 -9.12 34.09 -12.21
N ARG A 23 -10.09 33.58 -12.98
CA ARG A 23 -10.39 32.13 -13.04
C ARG A 23 -9.17 31.32 -13.49
N ARG A 24 -8.44 31.76 -14.53
CA ARG A 24 -7.20 31.09 -14.99
C ARG A 24 -6.13 31.08 -13.90
N ARG A 25 -5.92 32.17 -13.18
CA ARG A 25 -4.98 32.23 -12.05
C ARG A 25 -5.37 31.28 -10.92
N THR A 26 -6.65 31.22 -10.59
CA THR A 26 -7.16 30.27 -9.59
C THR A 26 -6.96 28.81 -10.03
N LEU A 27 -7.30 28.48 -11.28
CA LEU A 27 -7.08 27.14 -11.82
C LEU A 27 -5.61 26.74 -11.81
N LEU A 28 -4.71 27.67 -12.17
CA LEU A 28 -3.27 27.44 -12.10
C LEU A 28 -2.79 27.20 -10.66
N ARG A 29 -3.29 27.98 -9.69
CA ARG A 29 -2.96 27.77 -8.26
C ARG A 29 -3.43 26.41 -7.77
N VAL A 30 -4.66 26.01 -8.11
CA VAL A 30 -5.20 24.69 -7.76
C VAL A 30 -4.37 23.58 -8.41
N ALA A 31 -4.03 23.71 -9.69
CA ALA A 31 -3.18 22.74 -10.38
C ALA A 31 -1.80 22.59 -9.72
N ILE A 32 -1.15 23.70 -9.35
CA ILE A 32 0.13 23.68 -8.63
C ILE A 32 -0.02 22.96 -7.29
N VAL A 33 -1.06 23.25 -6.52
CA VAL A 33 -1.31 22.59 -5.22
C VAL A 33 -1.51 21.09 -5.40
N VAL A 34 -2.31 20.68 -6.39
CA VAL A 34 -2.56 19.26 -6.70
C VAL A 34 -1.29 18.52 -7.11
N LEU A 35 -0.35 19.19 -7.79
CA LEU A 35 0.94 18.61 -8.18
C LEU A 35 1.94 18.54 -7.00
N ILE A 36 1.99 19.58 -6.16
CA ILE A 36 2.99 19.69 -5.10
C ILE A 36 2.64 18.86 -3.87
N ILE A 37 1.36 18.83 -3.44
CA ILE A 37 0.96 18.13 -2.21
C ILE A 37 1.41 16.65 -2.21
N PRO A 38 1.16 15.84 -3.26
CA PRO A 38 1.65 14.46 -3.31
C PRO A 38 3.16 14.32 -3.13
N LEU A 39 3.95 15.21 -3.74
CA LEU A 39 5.41 15.16 -3.68
C LEU A 39 5.92 15.54 -2.29
N VAL A 40 5.36 16.59 -1.68
CA VAL A 40 5.71 17.02 -0.32
C VAL A 40 5.33 15.94 0.68
N LEU A 41 4.13 15.37 0.54
CA LEU A 41 3.66 14.31 1.43
C LEU A 41 4.49 13.04 1.26
N GLN A 42 4.87 12.69 0.03
CA GLN A 42 5.76 11.56 -0.22
C GLN A 42 7.13 11.80 0.40
N TRP A 43 7.70 13.00 0.24
CA TRP A 43 8.98 13.34 0.86
C TRP A 43 8.90 13.27 2.40
N LEU A 44 7.86 13.88 2.99
CA LEU A 44 7.61 13.87 4.42
C LEU A 44 7.50 12.43 4.96
N LEU A 45 6.64 11.61 4.36
CA LEU A 45 6.40 10.23 4.79
C LEU A 45 7.61 9.31 4.56
N ALA A 46 8.31 9.44 3.43
CA ALA A 46 9.41 8.54 3.11
C ALA A 46 10.71 8.89 3.84
N TYR A 47 10.97 10.18 4.12
CA TYR A 47 12.28 10.65 4.59
C TYR A 47 12.27 11.33 5.96
N VAL A 48 11.15 11.89 6.41
CA VAL A 48 11.10 12.66 7.66
C VAL A 48 10.40 11.87 8.76
N VAL A 49 9.12 11.53 8.55
CA VAL A 49 8.30 10.87 9.57
C VAL A 49 8.21 9.37 9.38
N GLY A 50 8.78 8.81 8.32
CA GLY A 50 8.66 7.40 7.98
C GLY A 50 9.08 6.47 9.12
N ARG A 51 10.11 6.82 9.90
CA ARG A 51 10.59 5.98 11.01
C ARG A 51 9.77 6.12 12.30
N ASP A 52 8.75 6.96 12.31
CA ASP A 52 7.94 7.19 13.50
C ASP A 52 7.02 5.99 13.81
N ALA A 53 6.99 5.58 15.08
CA ALA A 53 6.26 4.39 15.52
C ALA A 53 4.73 4.51 15.35
N ARG A 54 4.17 5.70 15.12
CA ARG A 54 2.72 5.87 14.91
C ARG A 54 2.25 5.50 13.50
N LEU A 55 3.18 5.43 12.54
CA LEU A 55 2.84 5.07 11.15
C LEU A 55 2.91 3.57 10.88
N LEU A 56 3.55 2.81 11.77
CA LEU A 56 3.66 1.36 11.71
C LEU A 56 3.31 0.76 13.08
N PRO A 57 2.31 -0.13 13.17
CA PRO A 57 1.93 -0.76 14.44
C PRO A 57 3.09 -1.47 15.14
N PRO A 58 3.12 -1.53 16.48
CA PRO A 58 4.19 -2.16 17.25
C PRO A 58 4.43 -3.61 16.85
N GLU A 59 3.37 -4.37 16.54
CA GLU A 59 3.47 -5.77 16.13
C GLU A 59 4.32 -5.93 14.87
N LEU A 60 4.24 -4.98 13.93
CA LEU A 60 5.05 -4.99 12.71
C LEU A 60 6.43 -4.35 12.91
N LEU A 61 6.55 -3.38 13.82
CA LEU A 61 7.80 -2.68 14.11
C LEU A 61 8.78 -3.56 14.92
N GLU A 62 8.24 -4.28 15.91
CA GLU A 62 8.99 -5.07 16.89
C GLU A 62 9.05 -6.57 16.54
N SER A 63 8.31 -7.01 15.52
CA SER A 63 8.36 -8.38 14.99
C SER A 63 9.79 -8.81 14.71
N LYS A 64 10.14 -9.99 15.20
CA LYS A 64 11.42 -10.65 14.94
C LYS A 64 11.31 -11.59 13.76
N ASN A 65 10.16 -12.24 13.56
CA ASN A 65 9.95 -13.25 12.53
C ASN A 65 8.65 -12.91 11.76
N LEU A 66 8.77 -12.01 10.78
CA LEU A 66 7.64 -11.60 9.95
C LEU A 66 7.45 -12.57 8.78
N LEU A 67 6.22 -13.04 8.59
CA LEU A 67 5.82 -13.85 7.44
C LEU A 67 5.02 -13.00 6.45
N ILE A 68 5.43 -13.01 5.19
CA ILE A 68 4.64 -12.46 4.09
C ILE A 68 4.09 -13.61 3.26
N VAL A 69 2.78 -13.68 3.11
CA VAL A 69 2.09 -14.74 2.39
C VAL A 69 1.54 -14.17 1.08
N THR A 70 2.06 -14.65 -0.05
CA THR A 70 1.70 -14.21 -1.40
C THR A 70 1.24 -15.38 -2.26
N ALA A 71 0.53 -15.09 -3.36
CA ALA A 71 0.00 -16.14 -4.23
C ALA A 71 1.03 -16.52 -5.30
N HIS A 72 1.67 -15.54 -5.92
CA HIS A 72 2.55 -15.73 -7.06
C HIS A 72 3.93 -15.13 -6.85
N PRO A 73 4.98 -15.66 -7.51
CA PRO A 73 6.27 -15.01 -7.53
C PRO A 73 6.19 -13.72 -8.33
N ASP A 74 6.64 -12.61 -7.74
CA ASP A 74 6.57 -11.21 -8.19
C ASP A 74 5.60 -10.34 -7.37
N ASP A 75 4.62 -10.95 -6.68
CA ASP A 75 3.66 -10.26 -5.83
C ASP A 75 4.37 -9.40 -4.77
N GLU A 76 5.46 -9.91 -4.22
CA GLU A 76 6.26 -9.22 -3.21
C GLU A 76 6.85 -7.91 -3.74
N CYS A 77 7.30 -7.89 -5.00
CA CYS A 77 7.83 -6.72 -5.67
C CYS A 77 6.73 -5.76 -6.13
N LEU A 78 5.63 -6.30 -6.69
CA LEU A 78 4.54 -5.50 -7.26
C LEU A 78 3.70 -4.82 -6.17
N PHE A 79 3.41 -5.52 -5.08
CA PHE A 79 2.39 -5.11 -4.13
C PHE A 79 2.96 -4.74 -2.75
N PHE A 80 3.99 -5.44 -2.29
CA PHE A 80 4.46 -5.37 -0.91
C PHE A 80 5.81 -4.69 -0.73
N SER A 81 6.47 -4.21 -1.79
CA SER A 81 7.82 -3.67 -1.68
C SER A 81 7.97 -2.50 -0.70
N PRO A 82 7.03 -1.52 -0.62
CA PRO A 82 7.11 -0.48 0.40
C PRO A 82 7.06 -1.04 1.82
N THR A 83 6.20 -2.04 2.04
CA THR A 83 6.06 -2.69 3.34
C THR A 83 7.32 -3.46 3.70
N ILE A 84 7.80 -4.34 2.82
CA ILE A 84 9.01 -5.16 3.02
C ILE A 84 10.20 -4.26 3.36
N LEU A 85 10.57 -3.38 2.42
CA LEU A 85 11.76 -2.54 2.57
C LEU A 85 11.60 -1.52 3.69
N GLY A 86 10.37 -1.09 3.98
CA GLY A 86 10.08 -0.21 5.09
C GLY A 86 10.30 -0.87 6.45
N ILE A 87 9.84 -2.10 6.64
CA ILE A 87 10.02 -2.82 7.91
C ILE A 87 11.50 -3.18 8.11
N LEU A 88 12.16 -3.73 7.08
CA LEU A 88 13.58 -4.10 7.13
C LEU A 88 14.52 -2.93 7.47
N ASP A 89 14.16 -1.70 7.05
CA ASP A 89 14.94 -0.50 7.38
C ASP A 89 14.77 -0.03 8.82
N ARG A 90 13.63 -0.32 9.45
CA ARG A 90 13.33 0.07 10.84
C ARG A 90 13.82 -0.98 11.83
N ASN A 91 13.79 -2.26 11.44
CA ASN A 91 14.23 -3.37 12.25
C ASN A 91 15.21 -4.27 11.47
N HIS A 92 16.52 -4.04 11.63
CA HIS A 92 17.55 -4.84 10.99
C HIS A 92 17.77 -6.22 11.64
N ALA A 93 17.20 -6.46 12.83
CA ALA A 93 17.27 -7.74 13.51
C ALA A 93 16.18 -8.71 13.02
N ILE A 94 15.24 -8.23 12.21
CA ILE A 94 14.14 -9.03 11.69
C ILE A 94 14.67 -10.15 10.80
N ARG A 95 14.18 -11.35 11.08
CA ARG A 95 14.38 -12.57 10.34
C ARG A 95 13.12 -12.76 9.49
N GLY A 96 13.03 -12.01 8.39
CA GLY A 96 11.89 -12.10 7.47
C GLY A 96 11.81 -13.47 6.78
N GLY A 97 10.59 -13.98 6.64
CA GLY A 97 10.23 -15.14 5.83
C GLY A 97 9.25 -14.74 4.73
N LEU A 98 9.53 -15.10 3.48
CA LEU A 98 8.58 -14.96 2.37
C LEU A 98 8.04 -16.34 2.00
N LEU A 99 6.72 -16.50 2.08
CA LEU A 99 6.02 -17.70 1.64
C LEU A 99 5.20 -17.35 0.40
N VAL A 100 5.61 -17.94 -0.72
CA VAL A 100 4.94 -17.78 -2.02
C VAL A 100 4.25 -19.10 -2.33
N MET A 101 2.94 -19.08 -2.58
CA MET A 101 2.16 -20.32 -2.78
C MET A 101 2.43 -20.99 -4.13
N SER A 102 3.01 -20.26 -5.09
CA SER A 102 3.39 -20.71 -6.43
C SER A 102 4.90 -20.51 -6.67
N THR A 103 5.50 -21.32 -7.53
CA THR A 103 6.96 -21.59 -7.62
C THR A 103 7.82 -20.45 -8.19
N GLY A 104 9.04 -20.26 -7.66
CA GLY A 104 10.09 -19.49 -8.37
C GLY A 104 11.34 -18.98 -7.63
N ILE A 105 11.49 -19.09 -6.30
CA ILE A 105 12.65 -18.50 -5.59
C ILE A 105 13.05 -19.36 -4.36
N THR A 106 14.36 -19.61 -4.16
CA THR A 106 14.86 -20.36 -2.97
C THR A 106 16.17 -19.83 -2.35
N PRO A 107 16.11 -18.81 -1.48
CA PRO A 107 17.01 -18.59 -0.35
C PRO A 107 16.51 -19.26 0.94
N SER A 108 17.36 -19.34 1.97
CA SER A 108 17.10 -20.03 3.26
C SER A 108 15.85 -19.59 4.05
N ARG A 109 15.18 -18.48 3.68
CA ARG A 109 13.91 -17.99 4.26
C ARG A 109 12.95 -17.41 3.21
N CYS A 110 13.03 -17.88 1.98
CA CYS A 110 11.99 -17.65 0.99
C CYS A 110 11.65 -18.99 0.36
N GLU A 111 10.43 -19.43 0.60
CA GLU A 111 9.93 -20.72 0.14
C GLU A 111 8.83 -20.44 -0.89
N ALA A 112 9.12 -20.78 -2.13
CA ALA A 112 8.12 -20.83 -3.18
C ALA A 112 7.60 -22.26 -3.28
N LEU A 113 6.37 -22.48 -2.83
CA LEU A 113 5.75 -23.79 -2.78
C LEU A 113 5.35 -24.25 -4.19
N ASP A 114 5.72 -25.48 -4.52
CA ASP A 114 5.19 -26.18 -5.71
C ASP A 114 4.13 -27.19 -5.26
N HIS A 115 2.90 -26.71 -5.04
CA HIS A 115 1.80 -27.60 -4.70
C HIS A 115 0.88 -27.82 -5.91
N PRO A 116 0.59 -29.05 -6.33
CA PRO A 116 -0.26 -29.33 -7.50
C PRO A 116 -1.66 -28.69 -7.42
N SER A 117 -2.19 -28.55 -6.20
CA SER A 117 -3.51 -27.91 -5.96
C SER A 117 -3.46 -26.37 -5.88
N LEU A 118 -2.28 -25.76 -5.84
CA LEU A 118 -2.09 -24.31 -5.71
C LEU A 118 -1.37 -23.71 -6.94
N GLN A 119 -1.62 -24.30 -8.11
CA GLN A 119 -1.08 -23.78 -9.37
C GLN A 119 -1.82 -22.50 -9.78
N ASP A 120 -1.11 -21.57 -10.42
CA ASP A 120 -1.69 -20.30 -10.82
C ASP A 120 -2.85 -20.50 -11.80
N ASN A 121 -4.06 -20.17 -11.35
CA ASN A 121 -5.23 -20.11 -12.20
C ASN A 121 -6.18 -18.99 -11.77
N PRO A 122 -6.34 -17.90 -12.55
CA PRO A 122 -7.16 -16.75 -12.18
C PRO A 122 -8.67 -17.04 -12.08
N LYS A 123 -9.10 -18.28 -12.34
CA LYS A 123 -10.51 -18.72 -12.29
C LYS A 123 -10.78 -19.72 -11.17
N VAL A 124 -9.76 -20.29 -10.56
CA VAL A 124 -9.92 -21.35 -9.56
C VAL A 124 -9.70 -20.77 -8.18
N TRP A 125 -10.66 -20.98 -7.29
CA TRP A 125 -10.50 -20.69 -5.88
C TRP A 125 -9.65 -21.80 -5.25
N TRP A 126 -8.52 -21.43 -4.66
CA TRP A 126 -7.68 -22.39 -3.95
C TRP A 126 -8.31 -22.81 -2.62
N ASP A 127 -8.04 -24.06 -2.23
CA ASP A 127 -8.53 -24.63 -0.98
C ASP A 127 -7.95 -23.87 0.24
N THR A 128 -8.81 -23.24 1.02
CA THR A 128 -8.40 -22.43 2.16
C THR A 128 -7.92 -23.29 3.32
N ASP A 129 -8.44 -24.50 3.52
CA ASP A 129 -7.98 -25.40 4.60
C ASP A 129 -6.55 -25.88 4.32
N LEU A 130 -6.25 -26.19 3.06
CA LEU A 130 -4.89 -26.49 2.62
C LEU A 130 -3.94 -25.31 2.88
N ILE A 131 -4.32 -24.09 2.45
CA ILE A 131 -3.49 -22.89 2.67
C ILE A 131 -3.29 -22.65 4.17
N GLN A 132 -4.34 -22.78 4.99
CA GLN A 132 -4.25 -22.65 6.45
C GLN A 132 -3.27 -23.65 7.05
N SER A 133 -3.33 -24.92 6.63
CA SER A 133 -2.41 -25.95 7.12
C SER A 133 -0.95 -25.62 6.82
N ILE A 134 -0.68 -25.11 5.61
CA ILE A 134 0.64 -24.68 5.17
C ILE A 134 1.08 -23.45 5.97
N VAL A 135 0.24 -22.43 6.10
CA VAL A 135 0.57 -21.22 6.86
C VAL A 135 0.88 -21.58 8.30
N ARG A 136 0.06 -22.41 8.96
CA ARG A 136 0.32 -22.89 10.33
C ARG A 136 1.67 -23.61 10.44
N GLN A 137 1.97 -24.52 9.50
CA GLN A 137 3.25 -25.22 9.45
C GLN A 137 4.44 -24.24 9.40
N TYR A 138 4.37 -23.20 8.58
CA TYR A 138 5.45 -22.21 8.45
C TYR A 138 5.50 -21.22 9.62
N VAL A 139 4.35 -20.89 10.22
CA VAL A 139 4.28 -20.11 11.46
C VAL A 139 5.04 -20.81 12.57
N GLU A 140 4.82 -22.10 12.77
CA GLU A 140 5.54 -22.92 13.75
C GLU A 140 7.02 -23.09 13.37
N LYS A 141 7.31 -23.47 12.12
CA LYS A 141 8.67 -23.73 11.63
C LYS A 141 9.59 -22.52 11.75
N TRP A 142 9.06 -21.32 11.52
CA TRP A 142 9.83 -20.07 11.52
C TRP A 142 9.59 -19.19 12.74
N GLU A 143 8.85 -19.69 13.74
CA GLU A 143 8.52 -18.95 14.97
C GLU A 143 7.92 -17.57 14.66
N VAL A 144 7.00 -17.52 13.69
CA VAL A 144 6.44 -16.29 13.15
C VAL A 144 5.65 -15.54 14.21
N ASP A 145 5.89 -14.24 14.34
CA ASP A 145 5.23 -13.37 15.31
C ASP A 145 4.37 -12.26 14.67
N ALA A 146 4.36 -12.15 13.34
CA ALA A 146 3.41 -11.34 12.59
C ALA A 146 3.23 -11.83 11.15
N ILE A 147 2.04 -11.66 10.58
CA ILE A 147 1.71 -12.07 9.20
C ILE A 147 1.27 -10.86 8.36
N ILE A 148 1.69 -10.80 7.09
CA ILE A 148 1.19 -9.83 6.10
C ILE A 148 0.70 -10.57 4.85
N THR A 149 -0.47 -10.21 4.35
CA THR A 149 -1.00 -10.75 3.08
C THR A 149 -1.96 -9.79 2.37
N PHE A 150 -2.68 -10.27 1.36
CA PHE A 150 -3.71 -9.54 0.63
C PHE A 150 -4.97 -9.31 1.47
N ASP A 151 -5.80 -8.34 1.06
CA ASP A 151 -7.17 -8.23 1.53
C ASP A 151 -8.16 -8.98 0.62
N GLU A 152 -9.45 -8.88 0.94
CA GLU A 152 -10.54 -9.56 0.25
C GLU A 152 -10.69 -9.14 -1.22
N GLY A 153 -10.10 -7.99 -1.59
CA GLY A 153 -10.07 -7.47 -2.95
C GLY A 153 -8.93 -8.01 -3.80
N GLY A 154 -7.89 -8.60 -3.20
CA GLY A 154 -6.78 -9.23 -3.92
C GLY A 154 -6.07 -8.29 -4.90
N VAL A 155 -6.02 -6.99 -4.61
CA VAL A 155 -5.49 -5.85 -5.40
C VAL A 155 -6.19 -5.59 -6.73
N SER A 156 -6.36 -6.61 -7.56
CA SER A 156 -7.02 -6.56 -8.87
C SER A 156 -8.21 -7.51 -8.97
N GLY A 157 -8.63 -8.12 -7.86
CA GLY A 157 -9.68 -9.15 -7.84
C GLY A 157 -9.17 -10.54 -8.20
N HIS A 158 -7.85 -10.76 -8.20
CA HIS A 158 -7.27 -12.06 -8.56
C HIS A 158 -7.73 -13.15 -7.58
N VAL A 159 -8.27 -14.25 -8.10
CA VAL A 159 -8.93 -15.28 -7.29
C VAL A 159 -7.97 -15.91 -6.27
N ASN A 160 -6.74 -16.26 -6.68
CA ASN A 160 -5.73 -16.82 -5.78
C ASN A 160 -5.35 -15.86 -4.64
N HIS A 161 -5.22 -14.55 -4.91
CA HIS A 161 -4.89 -13.56 -3.86
C HIS A 161 -6.00 -13.49 -2.81
N ARG A 162 -7.25 -13.56 -3.28
CA ARG A 162 -8.43 -13.56 -2.42
C ARG A 162 -8.55 -14.86 -1.62
N ALA A 163 -8.18 -16.01 -2.21
CA ALA A 163 -8.12 -17.29 -1.51
C ALA A 163 -7.06 -17.29 -0.40
N VAL A 164 -5.86 -16.76 -0.68
CA VAL A 164 -4.82 -16.56 0.35
C VAL A 164 -5.32 -15.62 1.46
N SER A 165 -5.96 -14.50 1.10
CA SER A 165 -6.54 -13.58 2.08
C SER A 165 -7.59 -14.25 2.99
N ALA A 166 -8.50 -15.02 2.39
CA ALA A 166 -9.53 -15.75 3.12
C ALA A 166 -8.93 -16.77 4.08
N ALA A 167 -7.99 -17.59 3.60
CA ALA A 167 -7.31 -18.60 4.42
C ALA A 167 -6.59 -17.99 5.63
N VAL A 168 -5.83 -16.90 5.43
CA VAL A 168 -5.13 -16.23 6.55
C VAL A 168 -6.14 -15.58 7.51
N SER A 169 -7.23 -14.99 7.01
CA SER A 169 -8.28 -14.44 7.86
C SER A 169 -8.97 -15.52 8.69
N GLU A 170 -9.31 -16.66 8.10
CA GLU A 170 -9.93 -17.81 8.79
C GLU A 170 -8.99 -18.38 9.85
N TYR A 171 -7.69 -18.52 9.54
CA TYR A 171 -6.67 -18.97 10.49
C TYR A 171 -6.64 -18.07 11.74
N VAL A 172 -6.52 -16.76 11.55
CA VAL A 172 -6.38 -15.78 12.65
C VAL A 172 -7.67 -15.60 13.45
N MET A 173 -8.83 -15.81 12.84
CA MET A 173 -10.12 -15.74 13.53
C MET A 173 -10.43 -16.99 14.36
N ASN A 174 -9.94 -18.16 13.95
CA ASN A 174 -10.30 -19.44 14.58
C ASN A 174 -9.26 -19.93 15.59
N ASP A 175 -8.00 -19.58 15.39
CA ASP A 175 -6.86 -20.01 16.18
C ASP A 175 -6.41 -18.90 17.15
N GLY A 176 -6.47 -19.18 18.45
CA GLY A 176 -6.11 -18.20 19.50
C GLY A 176 -4.61 -17.95 19.60
N ASP A 177 -3.80 -18.89 19.11
CA ASP A 177 -2.35 -18.80 19.11
C ASP A 177 -1.81 -18.19 17.79
N ALA A 178 -2.70 -17.81 16.85
CA ALA A 178 -2.30 -17.20 15.60
C ALA A 178 -1.63 -15.83 15.81
N PRO A 179 -0.50 -15.56 15.13
CA PRO A 179 0.13 -14.25 15.17
C PRO A 179 -0.78 -13.14 14.62
N PRO A 180 -0.62 -11.88 15.08
CA PRO A 180 -1.35 -10.76 14.50
C PRO A 180 -1.10 -10.65 12.99
N ALA A 181 -2.18 -10.56 12.22
CA ALA A 181 -2.11 -10.46 10.77
C ALA A 181 -2.56 -9.10 10.25
N TYR A 182 -1.92 -8.66 9.17
CA TYR A 182 -2.22 -7.41 8.46
C TYR A 182 -2.46 -7.68 6.99
N LYS A 183 -3.40 -6.94 6.40
CA LYS A 183 -3.75 -7.04 4.99
C LYS A 183 -3.47 -5.74 4.23
N LEU A 184 -2.95 -5.88 3.02
CA LEU A 184 -2.77 -4.78 2.07
C LEU A 184 -4.13 -4.33 1.54
N VAL A 185 -4.41 -3.03 1.64
CA VAL A 185 -5.70 -2.47 1.22
C VAL A 185 -5.81 -2.40 -0.31
N THR A 186 -6.82 -3.06 -0.86
CA THR A 186 -7.23 -2.94 -2.27
C THR A 186 -7.93 -1.61 -2.50
N THR A 187 -7.53 -0.92 -3.57
CA THR A 187 -8.13 0.36 -3.98
C THR A 187 -8.73 0.29 -5.37
N ALA A 188 -9.60 1.25 -5.68
CA ALA A 188 -10.22 1.39 -7.00
C ALA A 188 -9.15 1.51 -8.11
N VAL A 189 -9.45 0.98 -9.30
CA VAL A 189 -8.51 0.93 -10.43
C VAL A 189 -7.93 2.31 -10.78
N LEU A 190 -8.73 3.37 -10.73
CA LEU A 190 -8.25 4.74 -10.98
C LEU A 190 -7.19 5.14 -9.94
N ARG A 191 -7.49 4.97 -8.64
CA ARG A 191 -6.57 5.27 -7.54
C ARG A 191 -5.28 4.44 -7.61
N LYS A 192 -5.40 3.18 -8.07
CA LYS A 192 -4.28 2.25 -8.23
C LYS A 192 -3.23 2.79 -9.21
N TYR A 193 -3.65 3.35 -10.34
CA TYR A 193 -2.75 3.81 -11.41
C TYR A 193 -2.51 5.34 -11.43
N THR A 194 -2.80 6.03 -10.33
CA THR A 194 -2.57 7.48 -10.19
C THR A 194 -1.23 7.81 -9.52
N PHE A 195 -0.28 6.87 -9.45
CA PHE A 195 1.05 7.12 -8.88
C PHE A 195 0.93 7.73 -7.46
N LEU A 196 1.65 8.81 -7.16
CA LEU A 196 1.60 9.51 -5.87
C LEU A 196 0.30 10.31 -5.67
N PHE A 197 -0.52 10.57 -6.69
CA PHE A 197 -1.72 11.41 -6.55
C PHE A 197 -2.80 10.79 -5.65
N ASP A 198 -2.72 9.48 -5.37
CA ASP A 198 -3.59 8.82 -4.40
C ASP A 198 -3.14 9.03 -2.93
N LEU A 199 -1.89 9.43 -2.73
CA LEU A 199 -1.29 9.54 -1.40
C LEU A 199 -2.01 10.55 -0.49
N PRO A 200 -2.41 11.76 -0.96
CA PRO A 200 -3.13 12.71 -0.11
C PRO A 200 -4.45 12.15 0.40
N LEU A 201 -5.21 11.47 -0.45
CA LEU A 201 -6.49 10.86 -0.08
C LEU A 201 -6.29 9.74 0.96
N THR A 202 -5.28 8.90 0.78
CA THR A 202 -4.94 7.83 1.73
C THR A 202 -4.43 8.39 3.06
N ALA A 203 -3.60 9.43 3.02
CA ALA A 203 -3.04 10.05 4.21
C ALA A 203 -4.08 10.77 5.08
N LEU A 204 -5.29 11.07 4.57
CA LEU A 204 -6.36 11.66 5.38
C LEU A 204 -6.66 10.82 6.63
N SER A 205 -6.67 9.48 6.52
CA SER A 205 -6.89 8.61 7.69
C SER A 205 -5.69 8.54 8.65
N PHE A 206 -4.57 9.16 8.30
CA PHE A 206 -3.34 9.23 9.10
C PHE A 206 -2.99 10.67 9.51
N SER A 207 -3.83 11.66 9.18
CA SER A 207 -3.53 13.09 9.34
C SER A 207 -2.99 13.45 10.73
N TRP A 208 -3.70 13.02 11.78
CA TRP A 208 -3.28 13.27 13.17
C TRP A 208 -1.89 12.69 13.46
N ARG A 209 -1.61 11.47 12.98
CA ARG A 209 -0.32 10.80 13.22
C ARG A 209 0.81 11.45 12.47
N ILE A 210 0.57 11.88 11.23
CA ILE A 210 1.56 12.59 10.42
C ILE A 210 1.90 13.93 11.07
N ILE A 211 0.89 14.70 11.50
CA ILE A 211 1.09 15.96 12.21
C ILE A 211 1.86 15.71 13.52
N SER A 212 1.41 14.74 14.31
CA SER A 212 2.04 14.42 15.59
C SER A 212 3.49 13.93 15.43
N ALA A 213 3.79 13.14 14.40
CA ALA A 213 5.14 12.70 14.04
C ALA A 213 6.05 13.83 13.57
N THR A 214 5.47 14.84 12.90
CA THR A 214 6.23 15.99 12.41
C THR A 214 6.70 16.90 13.56
N PHE A 215 5.85 17.13 14.56
CA PHE A 215 6.14 18.07 15.65
C PHE A 215 6.64 17.40 16.93
N TYR A 216 6.28 16.14 17.17
CA TYR A 216 6.58 15.40 18.40
C TYR A 216 7.01 13.96 18.08
N PRO A 217 8.17 13.76 17.41
CA PRO A 217 8.61 12.45 16.96
C PRO A 217 8.77 11.47 18.14
N SER A 218 8.34 10.23 17.95
CA SER A 218 8.40 9.19 18.99
C SER A 218 8.84 7.85 18.40
N GLY A 219 9.77 7.20 19.09
CA GLY A 219 10.15 5.81 18.82
C GLY A 219 9.25 4.79 19.51
N LYS A 220 8.32 5.22 20.38
CA LYS A 220 7.37 4.36 21.07
C LYS A 220 5.94 4.71 20.67
N THR A 221 5.13 3.70 20.39
CA THR A 221 3.70 3.87 20.18
C THR A 221 2.95 3.74 21.50
N THR A 222 1.89 4.53 21.68
CA THR A 222 0.94 4.36 22.78
C THR A 222 -0.04 3.21 22.45
N PRO A 223 -0.48 2.41 23.43
CA PRO A 223 -1.32 1.22 23.21
C PRO A 223 -2.75 1.50 22.72
N ASP A 224 -3.07 2.71 22.23
CA ASP A 224 -4.23 2.92 21.37
C ASP A 224 -3.88 2.34 19.98
N VAL A 225 -3.94 1.00 19.92
CA VAL A 225 -3.45 0.16 18.84
C VAL A 225 -4.12 0.61 17.55
N SER A 226 -3.33 1.29 16.73
CA SER A 226 -3.73 1.53 15.38
C SER A 226 -3.80 0.20 14.63
N ALA A 227 -5.01 -0.24 14.29
CA ALA A 227 -5.24 -1.30 13.31
C ALA A 227 -4.83 -0.93 11.86
N LYS A 228 -3.98 0.08 11.66
CA LYS A 228 -3.57 0.60 10.34
C LYS A 228 -2.10 0.98 10.28
N ALA A 229 -1.47 0.72 9.14
CA ALA A 229 -0.11 1.18 8.83
C ALA A 229 -0.10 2.02 7.54
N LEU A 230 0.82 2.97 7.44
CA LEU A 230 1.12 3.71 6.21
C LEU A 230 2.63 3.75 6.00
N ILE A 231 3.10 3.14 4.93
CA ILE A 231 4.52 3.03 4.62
C ILE A 231 4.76 3.58 3.21
N ALA A 232 5.66 4.56 3.11
CA ALA A 232 6.09 5.15 1.85
C ALA A 232 7.51 4.72 1.49
N ASN A 233 7.74 4.42 0.21
CA ASN A 233 9.04 4.12 -0.34
C ASN A 233 9.87 5.39 -0.56
N THR A 234 11.14 5.31 -0.21
CA THR A 234 12.13 6.27 -0.73
C THR A 234 12.42 5.97 -2.19
N TRP A 235 13.01 6.94 -2.90
CA TRP A 235 13.48 6.72 -4.27
C TRP A 235 14.49 5.57 -4.37
N HIS A 236 15.36 5.44 -3.37
CA HIS A 236 16.31 4.33 -3.28
C HIS A 236 15.61 2.98 -3.20
N ARG A 237 14.60 2.84 -2.33
CA ARG A 237 13.81 1.60 -2.21
C ARG A 237 12.98 1.29 -3.45
N TYR A 238 12.47 2.32 -4.13
CA TYR A 238 11.82 2.14 -5.42
C TYR A 238 12.79 1.56 -6.46
N LEU A 239 14.02 2.07 -6.54
CA LEU A 239 15.05 1.50 -7.43
C LEU A 239 15.43 0.07 -7.04
N MET A 240 15.54 -0.23 -5.75
CA MET A 240 15.72 -1.61 -5.26
C MET A 240 14.56 -2.52 -5.70
N THR A 241 13.33 -2.03 -5.59
CA THR A 241 12.13 -2.75 -6.04
C THR A 241 12.20 -3.06 -7.53
N ARG A 242 12.60 -2.09 -8.37
CA ARG A 242 12.78 -2.31 -9.80
C ARG A 242 13.88 -3.32 -10.10
N SER A 243 14.99 -3.27 -9.37
CA SER A 243 16.09 -4.22 -9.52
C SER A 243 15.70 -5.64 -9.10
N ALA A 244 14.94 -5.78 -8.00
CA ALA A 244 14.42 -7.05 -7.53
C ALA A 244 13.43 -7.62 -8.56
N PHE A 245 12.45 -6.82 -9.00
CA PHE A 245 11.49 -7.23 -10.03
C PHE A 245 12.16 -7.64 -11.35
N ALA A 246 13.24 -6.96 -11.74
CA ALA A 246 14.01 -7.34 -12.93
C ALA A 246 14.70 -8.72 -12.81
N SER A 247 14.79 -9.30 -11.62
CA SER A 247 15.29 -10.66 -11.43
C SER A 247 14.22 -11.73 -11.71
N HIS A 248 12.95 -11.33 -11.89
CA HIS A 248 11.86 -12.20 -12.34
C HIS A 248 11.81 -12.19 -13.87
N ASP A 249 12.86 -12.70 -14.52
CA ASP A 249 13.03 -12.64 -15.98
C ASP A 249 11.81 -13.13 -16.77
N SER A 250 11.11 -14.17 -16.26
CA SER A 250 9.91 -14.72 -16.90
C SER A 250 8.64 -13.89 -16.70
N GLN A 251 8.60 -12.96 -15.75
CA GLN A 251 7.45 -12.11 -15.44
C GLN A 251 7.58 -10.70 -16.02
N TYR A 252 8.68 -10.42 -16.72
CA TYR A 252 9.00 -9.08 -17.21
C TYR A 252 8.24 -8.73 -18.51
N SER A 253 7.01 -8.23 -18.38
CA SER A 253 6.16 -7.78 -19.50
C SER A 253 5.93 -6.26 -19.50
N TRP A 254 5.54 -5.68 -20.64
CA TRP A 254 5.35 -4.23 -20.78
C TRP A 254 4.28 -3.65 -19.84
N ASP A 255 3.21 -4.41 -19.56
CA ASP A 255 2.15 -4.00 -18.64
C ASP A 255 2.66 -3.98 -17.20
N ARG A 256 3.56 -4.90 -16.84
CA ARG A 256 4.26 -4.89 -15.55
C ARG A 256 5.22 -3.71 -15.42
N HIS A 257 5.87 -3.27 -16.50
CA HIS A 257 6.66 -2.02 -16.45
C HIS A 257 5.79 -0.80 -16.21
N LEU A 258 4.65 -0.73 -16.88
CA LEU A 258 3.69 0.35 -16.70
C LEU A 258 3.18 0.36 -15.25
N TYR A 259 2.88 -0.83 -14.71
CA TYR A 259 2.53 -1.02 -13.31
C TYR A 259 3.64 -0.49 -12.39
N MET A 260 4.89 -0.86 -12.62
CA MET A 260 6.04 -0.41 -11.83
C MET A 260 6.28 1.10 -11.91
N ILE A 261 5.65 1.83 -12.83
CA ILE A 261 5.73 3.29 -12.92
C ILE A 261 4.51 3.94 -12.30
N LEU A 262 3.31 3.49 -12.68
CA LEU A 262 2.05 4.17 -12.38
C LEU A 262 1.34 3.65 -11.13
N SER A 263 1.64 2.42 -10.70
CA SER A 263 0.97 1.83 -9.54
C SER A 263 1.36 2.57 -8.27
N ARG A 264 0.40 2.95 -7.44
CA ARG A 264 0.70 3.46 -6.11
C ARG A 264 1.37 2.41 -5.20
N TYR A 265 1.15 1.12 -5.45
CA TYR A 265 1.61 0.04 -4.57
C TYR A 265 3.13 -0.13 -4.55
N VAL A 266 3.85 0.36 -5.55
CA VAL A 266 5.33 0.40 -5.53
C VAL A 266 5.88 1.66 -4.84
N TRP A 267 5.02 2.64 -4.54
CA TRP A 267 5.38 3.90 -3.89
C TRP A 267 4.95 3.99 -2.44
N PHE A 268 3.79 3.43 -2.09
CA PHE A 268 3.30 3.39 -0.73
C PHE A 268 2.22 2.33 -0.52
N ASN A 269 2.23 1.73 0.66
CA ASN A 269 1.21 0.79 1.11
C ASN A 269 0.47 1.37 2.32
N ASP A 270 -0.84 1.16 2.34
CA ASP A 270 -1.61 1.20 3.58
C ASP A 270 -2.08 -0.21 3.91
N LEU A 271 -1.87 -0.60 5.17
CA LEU A 271 -2.24 -1.91 5.69
C LEU A 271 -3.32 -1.76 6.75
N LYS A 272 -4.12 -2.81 6.94
CA LYS A 272 -5.11 -2.89 8.02
C LYS A 272 -4.94 -4.20 8.79
N ARG A 273 -5.09 -4.17 10.11
CA ARG A 273 -5.10 -5.37 10.95
C ARG A 273 -6.33 -6.23 10.63
N MET A 274 -6.14 -7.54 10.54
CA MET A 274 -7.23 -8.50 10.44
C MET A 274 -7.88 -8.69 11.81
N PRO A 275 -9.21 -8.85 11.89
CA PRO A 275 -9.87 -9.17 13.16
C PRO A 275 -9.36 -10.50 13.71
N ALA A 276 -9.01 -10.52 15.00
CA ALA A 276 -8.64 -11.74 15.71
C ALA A 276 -9.84 -12.28 16.52
N LYS A 277 -9.76 -13.55 16.93
CA LYS A 277 -10.81 -14.24 17.70
C LYS A 277 -11.32 -13.45 18.92
N GLU A 278 -10.42 -12.79 19.66
CA GLU A 278 -10.72 -12.04 20.88
C GLU A 278 -11.44 -10.71 20.65
N GLU A 279 -11.47 -10.20 19.42
CA GLU A 279 -12.15 -8.94 19.07
C GLU A 279 -13.56 -9.15 18.48
N ALA A 280 -13.95 -10.41 18.26
CA ALA A 280 -15.22 -10.81 17.66
C ALA A 280 -16.26 -11.31 18.68
N SER A 281 -15.90 -11.32 19.98
CA SER A 281 -16.76 -11.75 21.11
C SER A 281 -17.35 -10.59 21.89
#